data_AF-A0A443QD82-F1
#
_entry.id   AF-A0A443QD82-F1
#
_cell.length_a   1.000
_cell.length_b   1.000
_cell.length_c   1.000
_cell.angle_alpha   90.00
_cell.angle_beta   90.00
_cell.angle_gamma   90.00
#
_symmetry.space_group_name_H-M   'P 1'
#
loop_
_entity.id
_entity.type
_entity.pdbx_description
1 polymer ?
#
loop_
_entity_poly.entity_id
_entity_poly.type
_entity_poly.pdbx_seq_one_letter_code
_entity_poly.pdbx_strand_id
1 'polypeptide(L)'
;MLSTFMGDRKFINGDKVSYVDFMLYEILNCNLVFESWSLNAFENLKAFMQRIENLKPIKKYMSSGCFARLPVNAPFATFGGQKE
;
A
#
# COMPACT_ATOMS: atom_id res chain seq x y z
N MET A 1 -5.57 0.24 -16.15
CA MET A 1 -6.52 1.25 -15.62
C MET A 1 -5.91 2.06 -14.49
N LEU A 2 -5.62 1.51 -13.30
CA LEU A 2 -5.02 2.28 -12.21
C LEU A 2 -3.61 2.80 -12.52
N SER A 3 -2.71 1.94 -13.00
CA SER A 3 -1.36 2.36 -13.42
C SER A 3 -1.43 3.44 -14.51
N THR A 4 -2.35 3.30 -15.47
CA THR A 4 -2.64 4.31 -16.50
C THR A 4 -3.14 5.63 -15.90
N PHE A 5 -4.04 5.56 -14.91
CA PHE A 5 -4.53 6.75 -14.20
C PHE A 5 -3.42 7.43 -13.41
N MET A 6 -2.56 6.66 -12.73
CA MET A 6 -1.43 7.24 -12.03
C MET A 6 -0.48 7.94 -13.01
N GLY A 7 -0.18 7.32 -14.15
CA GLY A 7 0.77 7.87 -15.12
C GLY A 7 2.05 8.31 -14.42
N ASP A 8 2.38 9.60 -14.57
CA ASP A 8 3.55 10.24 -13.94
C ASP A 8 3.23 10.98 -12.63
N ARG A 9 1.98 10.92 -12.16
CA ARG A 9 1.58 11.58 -10.90
C ARG A 9 2.29 10.93 -9.71
N LYS A 10 2.74 11.75 -8.76
CA LYS A 10 3.36 11.24 -7.52
C LYS A 10 2.32 10.70 -6.53
N PHE A 11 1.15 11.31 -6.52
CA PHE A 11 0.01 11.00 -5.67
C PHE A 11 -1.27 11.09 -6.52
N ILE A 12 -2.39 10.59 -5.99
CA ILE A 12 -3.70 10.65 -6.66
C ILE A 12 -4.04 12.08 -7.08
N ASN A 13 -3.77 13.06 -6.21
CA ASN A 13 -4.02 14.48 -6.47
C ASN A 13 -2.79 15.25 -7.00
N GLY A 14 -1.88 14.56 -7.71
CA GLY A 14 -0.69 15.16 -8.31
C GLY A 14 0.52 15.14 -7.38
N ASP A 15 0.95 16.30 -6.88
CA ASP A 15 2.20 16.45 -6.11
C ASP A 15 2.02 16.44 -4.58
N LYS A 16 0.79 16.62 -4.09
CA LYS A 16 0.49 16.64 -2.65
C LYS A 16 -0.15 15.34 -2.22
N VAL A 17 0.36 14.78 -1.12
CA VAL A 17 -0.27 13.64 -0.47
C VAL A 17 -1.64 14.04 0.10
N SER A 18 -2.60 13.14 -0.01
CA SER A 18 -3.96 13.25 0.49
C SER A 18 -4.37 11.96 1.18
N TYR A 19 -5.51 11.97 1.89
CA TYR A 19 -6.00 10.77 2.56
C TYR A 19 -6.27 9.61 1.57
N VAL A 20 -6.62 9.92 0.32
CA VAL A 20 -6.94 8.94 -0.73
C VAL A 20 -5.70 8.13 -1.12
N ASP A 21 -4.50 8.70 -0.99
CA ASP A 21 -3.25 7.98 -1.25
C ASP A 21 -3.03 6.84 -0.25
N PHE A 22 -3.48 7.01 1.00
CA PHE A 22 -3.40 5.96 2.01
C PHE A 22 -4.44 4.86 1.78
N MET A 23 -5.63 5.21 1.29
CA MET A 23 -6.63 4.22 0.84
C MET A 23 -6.09 3.39 -0.32
N LEU A 24 -5.44 4.04 -1.30
CA LEU A 24 -4.81 3.31 -2.40
C LEU A 24 -3.66 2.43 -1.90
N TYR A 25 -2.80 2.97 -1.02
CA TYR A 25 -1.70 2.20 -0.42
C TYR A 25 -2.20 0.93 0.27
N GLU A 26 -3.29 1.03 1.05
CA GLU A 26 -3.90 -0.10 1.73
C GLU A 26 -4.39 -1.15 0.74
N ILE A 27 -5.13 -0.75 -0.30
CA ILE A 27 -5.61 -1.67 -1.35
C ILE A 27 -4.43 -2.40 -2.02
N LEU A 28 -3.38 -1.68 -2.40
CA LEU A 28 -2.20 -2.27 -3.03
C LEU A 28 -1.44 -3.19 -2.07
N ASN A 29 -1.32 -2.83 -0.80
CA ASN A 29 -0.71 -3.69 0.21
C ASN A 29 -1.50 -4.99 0.39
N CYS A 30 -2.83 -4.93 0.45
CA CYS A 30 -3.69 -6.12 0.51
C CYS A 30 -3.48 -7.03 -0.71
N ASN A 31 -3.34 -6.47 -1.91
CA ASN A 31 -3.05 -7.23 -3.13
C ASN A 31 -1.66 -7.89 -3.07
N LEU A 32 -0.64 -7.23 -2.52
CA LEU A 32 0.69 -7.83 -2.33
C LEU A 32 0.68 -8.96 -1.29
N VAL A 33 -0.16 -8.87 -0.27
CA VAL A 33 -0.37 -9.96 0.70
C VAL A 33 -1.11 -11.14 0.06
N PHE A 34 -2.06 -10.86 -0.83
CA PHE A 34 -2.80 -11.90 -1.58
C PHE A 34 -1.91 -12.60 -2.61
N GLU A 35 -1.15 -11.82 -3.37
CA GLU A 35 -0.32 -12.28 -4.46
C GLU A 35 0.89 -11.35 -4.61
N SER A 36 2.06 -11.82 -4.15
CA SER A 36 3.26 -10.98 -3.99
C SER A 36 3.81 -10.41 -5.30
N TRP A 37 3.49 -11.03 -6.44
CA TRP A 37 3.92 -10.58 -7.76
C TRP A 37 2.89 -9.69 -8.48
N SER A 38 1.74 -9.40 -7.86
CA SER A 38 0.64 -8.64 -8.48
C SER A 38 1.04 -7.25 -9.00
N LEU A 39 2.08 -6.63 -8.44
CA LEU A 39 2.60 -5.33 -8.88
C LEU A 39 3.84 -5.40 -9.78
N ASN A 40 4.33 -6.59 -10.15
CA ASN A 40 5.56 -6.72 -10.93
C ASN A 40 5.47 -6.04 -12.30
N ALA A 41 4.29 -6.07 -12.92
CA ALA A 41 4.04 -5.43 -14.22
C ALA A 41 3.86 -3.90 -14.13
N PHE A 42 3.81 -3.30 -12.93
CA PHE A 42 3.43 -1.90 -12.72
C PHE A 42 4.49 -1.13 -11.92
N GLU A 43 5.59 -0.76 -12.58
CA GLU A 43 6.71 -0.01 -11.96
C GLU A 43 6.27 1.29 -11.28
N ASN A 44 5.33 2.02 -11.88
CA ASN A 44 4.84 3.27 -11.29
C ASN A 44 4.05 3.06 -9.99
N LEU A 45 3.33 1.93 -9.87
CA LEU A 45 2.63 1.58 -8.63
C LEU A 45 3.59 1.10 -7.55
N LYS A 46 4.65 0.35 -7.91
CA LYS A 46 5.74 0.03 -6.97
C LYS A 46 6.45 1.28 -6.47
N ALA A 47 6.73 2.23 -7.35
CA ALA A 47 7.31 3.52 -6.97
C ALA A 47 6.37 4.35 -6.09
N PHE A 48 5.06 4.29 -6.32
CA PHE A 48 4.05 4.90 -5.44
C PHE A 48 4.07 4.31 -4.02
N MET A 49 4.06 2.97 -3.90
CA MET A 49 4.15 2.28 -2.61
C MET A 49 5.40 2.70 -1.83
N GLN A 50 6.57 2.65 -2.48
CA GLN A 50 7.84 3.08 -1.89
C GLN A 50 7.82 4.54 -1.46
N ARG A 51 7.14 5.43 -2.21
CA ARG A 51 7.04 6.85 -1.87
C ARG A 51 6.23 7.06 -0.59
N ILE A 52 5.13 6.34 -0.41
CA ILE A 52 4.31 6.38 0.82
C ILE A 52 5.09 5.85 2.01
N GLU A 53 5.74 4.69 1.87
CA GLU A 53 6.53 4.04 2.93
C GLU A 53 7.71 4.90 3.39
N ASN A 54 8.28 5.70 2.48
CA ASN A 54 9.39 6.61 2.79
C ASN A 54 8.97 7.97 3.36
N LEU A 55 7.67 8.27 3.47
CA LEU A 55 7.22 9.47 4.20
C LEU A 55 7.68 9.35 5.66
N LYS A 56 8.40 10.36 6.17
CA LYS A 56 9.01 10.31 7.53
C LYS A 56 8.05 9.81 8.63
N PRO A 57 6.79 10.29 8.72
CA PRO A 57 5.86 9.80 9.74
C PRO A 57 5.47 8.34 9.55
N ILE A 58 5.29 7.90 8.30
CA ILE A 58 4.92 6.52 7.94
C ILE A 58 6.07 5.58 8.21
N LYS A 59 7.28 5.92 7.76
CA LYS A 59 8.49 5.14 8.05
C LYS A 59 8.71 4.96 9.56
N LYS A 60 8.49 6.02 10.34
CA LYS A 60 8.54 5.97 11.81
C LYS A 60 7.48 5.04 12.39
N TYR A 61 6.24 5.12 11.89
CA TYR A 61 5.16 4.23 12.32
C TYR A 61 5.43 2.77 11.98
N MET A 62 5.86 2.47 10.75
CA MET A 62 6.20 1.11 10.30
C MET A 62 7.38 0.49 11.05
N SER A 63 8.30 1.32 11.54
CA SER A 63 9.42 0.87 12.38
C SER A 63 9.07 0.78 13.87
N SER A 64 7.83 1.14 14.26
CA SER A 64 7.37 1.04 15.64
C SER A 64 6.82 -0.35 15.94
N GLY A 65 6.76 -0.72 17.22
CA GLY A 65 6.10 -1.96 17.65
C GLY A 65 4.57 -1.95 17.50
N CYS A 66 3.98 -0.84 17.04
CA CYS A 66 2.54 -0.69 16.83
C CYS A 66 2.11 -0.98 15.38
N PHE A 67 3.06 -1.19 14.48
CA PHE A 67 2.74 -1.54 13.09
C PHE A 67 2.45 -3.04 12.98
N ALA A 68 1.34 -3.37 12.33
CA ALA A 68 0.98 -4.73 12.02
C ALA A 68 0.57 -4.80 10.55
N ARG A 69 1.19 -5.70 9.79
CA ARG A 69 0.82 -5.96 8.40
C ARG A 69 -0.36 -6.92 8.27
N LEU A 70 -0.54 -7.78 9.28
CA LEU A 70 -1.61 -8.75 9.41
C LEU A 70 -2.26 -8.65 10.81
N PRO A 71 -3.55 -9.01 10.94
CA PRO A 71 -4.43 -9.54 9.90
C PRO A 71 -5.00 -8.40 9.04
N VAL A 72 -5.22 -8.66 7.74
CA VAL A 72 -5.88 -7.74 6.80
C VAL A 72 -7.39 -7.78 6.97
N ASN A 73 -7.95 -8.98 7.20
CA ASN A 73 -9.39 -9.20 7.36
C ASN A 73 -9.71 -9.75 8.75
N ALA A 74 -11.01 -9.91 9.04
CA ALA A 74 -11.44 -10.52 10.29
C ALA A 74 -10.89 -11.96 10.45
N PRO A 75 -10.70 -12.46 11.70
CA PRO A 75 -10.02 -13.74 11.96
C PRO A 75 -10.64 -14.98 11.31
N PHE A 76 -11.93 -14.94 10.97
CA PHE A 76 -12.66 -16.02 10.32
C PHE A 76 -12.59 -15.96 8.78
N ALA A 77 -11.96 -14.94 8.21
CA ALA A 77 -11.79 -14.81 6.77
C ALA A 77 -10.76 -15.82 6.24
N THR A 78 -11.07 -16.47 5.11
CA THR A 78 -10.16 -17.41 4.44
C THR A 78 -8.86 -16.76 4.02
N PHE A 79 -8.88 -15.46 3.68
CA PHE A 79 -7.71 -14.70 3.28
C PHE A 79 -7.41 -13.59 4.31
N GLY A 80 -6.16 -13.50 4.75
CA GLY A 80 -5.67 -12.40 5.58
C GLY A 80 -6.25 -12.34 6.99
N GLY A 81 -6.94 -13.37 7.48
CA GLY A 81 -7.51 -13.41 8.84
C GLY A 81 -6.51 -13.84 9.93
N GLN A 82 -5.41 -14.48 9.56
CA GLN A 82 -4.39 -14.94 10.52
C GLN A 82 -3.37 -13.84 10.80
N LYS A 83 -2.92 -13.75 12.07
CA LYS A 83 -1.79 -12.91 12.48
C LYS A 83 -0.48 -13.56 12.05
N GLU A 84 0.56 -12.73 11.83
CA GLU A 84 1.96 -13.16 11.69
C GLU A 84 2.42 -13.96 12.92
#